data_AF-A0A0D2R967-F1
#
_entry.id   AF-A0A0D2R967-F1
#
_cell.length_a   1.000
_cell.length_b   1.000
_cell.length_c   1.000
_cell.angle_alpha   90.00
_cell.angle_beta   90.00
_cell.angle_gamma   90.00
#
_symmetry.space_group_name_H-M   'P 1'
#
loop_
_entity.id
_entity.type
_entity.pdbx_description
1 polymer ?
#
loop_
_entity_poly.entity_id
_entity_poly.type
_entity_poly.pdbx_seq_one_letter_code
_entity_poly.pdbx_strand_id
1 'polypeptide(L)'
;QNFLQRAQLGEIFELDRTTLKFDGVFHSSPRGWFTFGHALFVLLFFFGHIWHDAKTLFRDVFAGIDPNLDAQVEFGAFQKLGDPTIRKQVV
;
A
#
# COMPACT_ATOMS: atom_id res chain seq x y z
N GLN A 1 40.40 2.23 -27.17
CA GLN A 1 39.24 2.88 -26.52
C GLN A 1 38.03 1.96 -26.41
N ASN A 2 37.62 1.24 -27.49
CA ASN A 2 36.47 0.32 -27.46
C ASN A 2 36.57 -0.78 -26.38
N PHE A 3 37.75 -1.38 -26.18
CA PHE A 3 37.98 -2.37 -25.13
C PHE A 3 37.84 -1.79 -23.71
N LEU A 4 38.41 -0.60 -23.48
CA LEU A 4 38.34 0.08 -22.18
C LEU A 4 36.89 0.46 -21.81
N GLN A 5 36.07 0.84 -22.78
CA GLN A 5 34.65 1.13 -22.58
C GLN A 5 33.84 -0.14 -22.24
N ARG A 6 34.12 -1.26 -22.91
CA ARG A 6 33.44 -2.54 -22.64
C ARG A 6 33.81 -3.11 -21.28
N ALA A 7 35.06 -2.96 -20.84
CA ALA A 7 35.54 -3.41 -19.53
C ALA A 7 34.87 -2.68 -18.34
N GLN A 8 34.23 -1.51 -18.56
CA GLN A 8 33.51 -0.81 -17.49
C GLN A 8 32.31 -1.61 -16.94
N LEU A 9 31.75 -2.52 -17.74
CA LEU A 9 30.61 -3.35 -17.37
C LEU A 9 31.02 -4.67 -16.67
N GLY A 10 32.32 -4.85 -16.44
CA GLY A 10 32.90 -6.07 -15.87
C GLY A 10 33.59 -6.94 -16.91
N GLU A 11 33.49 -8.26 -16.75
CA GLU A 11 34.09 -9.24 -17.66
C GLU A 11 33.53 -9.11 -19.08
N ILE A 12 34.42 -9.15 -20.07
CA ILE A 12 34.05 -8.99 -21.48
C ILE A 12 33.75 -10.35 -22.08
N PHE A 13 32.51 -10.50 -22.56
CA PHE A 13 32.07 -11.67 -23.34
C PHE A 13 31.91 -11.33 -24.83
N GLU A 14 32.04 -12.35 -25.67
CA GLU A 14 31.62 -12.31 -27.07
C GLU A 14 30.19 -12.84 -27.15
N LEU A 15 29.29 -12.07 -27.76
CA LEU A 15 27.86 -12.35 -27.79
C LEU A 15 27.35 -12.26 -29.23
N ASP A 16 26.66 -13.31 -29.69
CA ASP A 16 25.98 -13.27 -30.98
C ASP A 16 24.69 -12.44 -30.88
N ARG A 17 24.60 -11.41 -31.72
CA ARG A 17 23.44 -10.51 -31.81
C ARG A 17 22.48 -10.89 -32.93
N THR A 18 22.89 -11.76 -33.85
CA THR A 18 22.19 -11.98 -35.12
C THR A 18 21.08 -13.03 -35.02
N THR A 19 21.29 -14.11 -34.25
CA THR A 19 20.31 -15.21 -34.12
C THR A 19 18.92 -14.73 -33.69
N LEU A 20 18.86 -13.86 -32.68
CA LEU A 20 17.59 -13.33 -32.14
C LEU A 20 17.37 -11.84 -32.44
N LYS A 21 18.23 -11.23 -33.28
CA LYS A 21 18.21 -9.80 -33.62
C LYS A 21 18.16 -8.91 -32.37
N PHE A 22 19.07 -9.14 -31.43
CA PHE A 22 19.16 -8.36 -30.20
C PHE A 22 19.50 -6.89 -30.49
N ASP A 23 18.77 -5.98 -29.86
CA ASP A 23 18.89 -4.52 -30.01
C ASP A 23 20.08 -3.91 -29.25
N GLY A 24 20.67 -4.66 -28.32
CA GLY A 24 21.81 -4.23 -27.50
C GLY A 24 21.42 -3.51 -26.21
N VAL A 25 20.14 -3.54 -25.80
CA VAL A 25 19.65 -2.95 -24.55
C VAL A 25 19.51 -4.02 -23.46
N PHE A 26 19.84 -3.65 -22.21
CA PHE A 26 19.66 -4.55 -21.07
C PHE A 26 18.19 -4.72 -20.70
N HIS A 27 17.82 -5.95 -20.36
CA HIS A 27 16.48 -6.32 -19.93
C HIS A 27 16.53 -6.87 -18.50
N SER A 28 15.42 -6.74 -17.78
CA SER A 28 15.29 -7.29 -16.42
C SER A 28 15.14 -8.81 -16.44
N SER A 29 15.65 -9.46 -15.40
CA SER A 29 15.52 -10.92 -15.23
C SER A 29 14.14 -11.30 -14.67
N PRO A 30 13.75 -12.59 -14.73
CA PRO A 30 12.55 -13.08 -14.05
C PRO A 30 12.52 -12.78 -12.55
N ARG A 31 13.69 -12.69 -11.90
CA ARG A 31 13.80 -12.27 -10.49
C ARG A 31 13.28 -10.84 -10.31
N GLY A 32 13.66 -9.92 -11.19
CA GLY A 32 13.18 -8.54 -11.17
C GLY A 32 11.66 -8.45 -11.38
N TRP A 33 11.14 -9.18 -12.37
CA TRP A 33 9.69 -9.23 -12.64
C TRP A 33 8.89 -9.82 -11.48
N PHE A 34 9.36 -10.91 -10.89
CA PHE A 34 8.72 -11.54 -9.74
C PHE A 34 8.65 -10.59 -8.56
N THR A 35 9.77 -9.96 -8.19
CA THR A 35 9.84 -9.01 -7.07
C THR A 35 8.96 -7.80 -7.31
N PHE A 36 9.01 -7.21 -8.51
CA PHE A 36 8.18 -6.05 -8.85
C PHE A 36 6.68 -6.36 -8.75
N GLY A 37 6.25 -7.47 -9.36
CA GLY A 37 4.85 -7.88 -9.31
C GLY A 37 4.37 -8.11 -7.89
N HIS A 38 5.13 -8.84 -7.07
CA HIS A 38 4.75 -9.10 -5.68
C HIS A 38 4.74 -7.83 -4.83
N ALA A 39 5.70 -6.93 -4.99
CA ALA A 39 5.73 -5.67 -4.27
C ALA A 39 4.48 -4.82 -4.55
N LEU A 40 4.05 -4.75 -5.82
CA LEU A 40 2.82 -4.05 -6.21
C LEU A 40 1.57 -4.74 -5.66
N PHE A 41 1.47 -6.06 -5.79
CA PHE A 41 0.30 -6.78 -5.28
C PHE A 41 0.18 -6.65 -3.77
N VAL A 42 1.26 -6.81 -3.00
CA VAL A 42 1.22 -6.62 -1.54
C VAL A 42 0.68 -5.24 -1.17
N LEU A 43 1.11 -4.19 -1.87
CA LEU A 43 0.62 -2.83 -1.63
C LEU A 43 -0.88 -2.70 -1.93
N LEU A 44 -1.35 -3.27 -3.05
CA LEU A 44 -2.77 -3.26 -3.41
C LEU A 44 -3.63 -4.05 -2.40
N PHE A 45 -3.17 -5.23 -2.00
CA PHE A 45 -3.87 -6.06 -1.01
C PHE A 45 -3.90 -5.41 0.37
N PHE A 46 -2.86 -4.66 0.76
CA PHE A 46 -2.86 -3.88 1.98
C PHE A 46 -3.99 -2.84 2.01
N PHE A 47 -4.16 -2.07 0.93
CA PHE A 47 -5.28 -1.13 0.82
C PHE A 47 -6.63 -1.86 0.81
N GLY A 48 -6.74 -2.98 0.10
CA GLY A 48 -7.93 -3.81 0.10
C GLY A 48 -8.30 -4.29 1.50
N HIS A 49 -7.34 -4.76 2.28
CA HIS A 49 -7.55 -5.22 3.65
C HIS A 49 -8.08 -4.09 4.55
N ILE A 50 -7.41 -2.93 4.57
CA ILE A 50 -7.85 -1.78 5.38
C ILE A 50 -9.26 -1.33 4.99
N TRP A 51 -9.55 -1.27 3.69
CA TRP A 51 -10.86 -0.91 3.18
C TRP A 51 -11.96 -1.89 3.63
N HIS A 52 -11.74 -3.19 3.44
CA HIS A 52 -12.72 -4.22 3.78
C HIS A 52 -12.93 -4.34 5.29
N ASP A 53 -11.87 -4.22 6.08
CA ASP A 53 -11.92 -4.24 7.54
C ASP A 53 -12.71 -3.05 8.08
N ALA A 54 -12.42 -1.84 7.61
CA ALA A 54 -13.15 -0.64 8.00
C ALA A 54 -14.63 -0.74 7.65
N LYS A 55 -14.96 -1.23 6.44
CA LYS A 55 -16.36 -1.43 6.02
C LYS A 55 -17.08 -2.50 6.85
N THR A 56 -16.35 -3.49 7.36
CA THR A 56 -16.91 -4.56 8.19
C THR A 56 -17.17 -4.08 9.62
N LEU A 57 -16.21 -3.39 10.22
CA LEU A 57 -16.32 -2.87 11.60
C LEU A 57 -17.29 -1.70 11.72
N PHE A 58 -17.25 -0.75 10.77
CA PHE A 58 -18.07 0.46 10.78
C PHE A 58 -19.27 0.36 9.82
N ARG A 59 -19.83 -0.85 9.71
CA ARG A 59 -20.93 -1.15 8.76
C ARG A 59 -22.19 -0.33 9.07
N ASP A 60 -22.48 -0.13 10.35
CA ASP A 60 -23.63 0.60 10.88
C ASP A 60 -23.64 2.07 10.46
N VAL A 61 -22.46 2.72 10.42
CA VAL A 61 -22.30 4.13 10.04
C VAL A 61 -21.89 4.34 8.58
N PHE A 62 -21.79 3.27 7.77
CA PHE A 62 -21.28 3.35 6.40
C PHE A 62 -22.12 4.25 5.48
N ALA A 63 -23.43 4.33 5.72
CA ALA A 63 -24.36 5.17 4.95
C ALA A 63 -24.54 6.59 5.55
N GLY A 64 -23.83 6.90 6.63
CA GLY A 64 -23.97 8.14 7.40
C GLY A 64 -24.10 7.88 8.90
N ILE A 65 -23.83 8.91 9.70
CA ILE A 65 -23.98 8.89 11.16
C ILE A 65 -25.40 9.28 11.59
N ASP A 66 -25.78 8.98 12.83
CA ASP A 66 -27.03 9.45 13.43
C ASP A 66 -27.05 11.00 13.45
N PRO A 67 -28.09 11.65 12.90
CA PRO A 67 -28.22 13.11 12.94
C PRO A 67 -28.37 13.69 14.36
N ASN A 68 -28.66 12.89 15.38
CA ASN A 68 -28.86 13.34 16.77
C ASN A 68 -27.68 13.03 17.72
N LEU A 69 -26.45 12.94 17.20
CA LEU A 69 -25.28 12.50 17.97
C LEU A 69 -24.65 13.57 18.90
N ASP A 70 -25.12 14.82 18.84
CA ASP A 70 -24.44 16.01 19.40
C ASP A 70 -24.08 15.89 20.88
N ALA A 71 -24.98 15.35 21.71
CA ALA A 71 -24.73 15.25 23.15
C ALA A 71 -23.55 14.31 23.47
N GLN A 72 -23.36 13.24 22.68
CA GLN A 72 -22.33 12.22 22.95
C GLN A 72 -20.91 12.69 22.63
N VAL A 73 -20.75 13.73 21.82
CA VAL A 73 -19.46 14.29 21.41
C VAL A 73 -19.09 15.54 22.21
N GLU A 74 -19.98 16.04 23.08
CA GLU A 74 -19.72 17.20 23.92
C GLU A 74 -18.60 16.91 24.95
N PHE A 75 -17.63 17.82 25.03
CA PHE A 75 -16.47 17.67 25.90
C PHE A 75 -16.87 17.58 27.36
N GLY A 76 -16.46 16.49 28.02
CA GLY A 76 -16.68 16.30 29.45
C GLY A 76 -18.11 16.00 29.87
N ALA A 77 -19.05 15.79 28.93
CA ALA A 77 -20.43 15.43 29.24
C ALA A 77 -20.56 14.04 29.90
N PHE A 78 -19.70 13.09 29.51
CA PHE A 78 -19.69 11.71 30.01
C PHE A 78 -18.37 11.38 30.70
N GLN A 79 -18.40 10.41 31.61
CA GLN A 79 -17.19 9.88 32.26
C GLN A 79 -16.37 8.97 31.33
N LYS A 80 -17.01 8.35 30.33
CA LYS A 80 -16.40 7.46 29.34
C LYS A 80 -16.95 7.78 27.95
N LEU A 81 -16.06 7.87 26.95
CA LEU A 81 -16.45 8.11 25.56
C LEU A 81 -17.23 6.93 24.98
N GLY A 82 -18.33 7.22 24.28
CA GLY A 82 -19.19 6.22 23.65
C GLY A 82 -20.11 5.44 24.60
N ASP A 83 -20.22 5.86 25.88
CA ASP A 83 -21.13 5.24 26.85
C ASP A 83 -22.14 6.28 27.39
N PRO A 84 -23.38 6.29 26.85
CA PRO A 84 -24.38 7.27 27.26
C PRO A 84 -24.95 7.02 28.66
N THR A 85 -24.65 5.89 29.30
CA THR A 85 -25.19 5.55 30.63
C THR A 85 -24.48 6.27 31.78
N ILE A 86 -23.31 6.87 31.51
CA ILE A 86 -22.43 7.43 32.54
C ILE A 86 -22.22 8.95 32.33
N ARG A 87 -23.30 9.73 32.39
CA ARG A 87 -23.25 11.18 32.32
C ARG A 87 -22.66 11.77 33.61
N LYS A 88 -21.78 12.77 33.51
CA LYS A 88 -21.26 13.48 34.69
C LYS A 88 -22.41 14.25 35.37
N GLN A 89 -22.55 14.07 36.68
CA GLN A 89 -23.39 14.95 37.49
C GLN A 89 -22.62 16.26 37.73
N VAL A 90 -23.30 17.38 37.51
CA VAL A 90 -22.77 18.69 37.92
C VAL A 90 -22.84 18.72 39.45
N VAL A 91 -21.68 18.81 40.09
CA VAL A 91 -21.57 19.09 41.52
C VAL A 91 -21.66 20.60 41.73
#